data_AF-A0A4R3NA34-F1
#
_entry.id   AF-A0A4R3NA34-F1
#
_cell.length_a   1.000
_cell.length_b   1.000
_cell.length_c   1.000
_cell.angle_alpha   90.00
_cell.angle_beta   90.00
_cell.angle_gamma   90.00
#
_symmetry.space_group_name_H-M   'P 1'
#
loop_
_entity.id
_entity.type
_entity.pdbx_description
1 polymer ?
#
loop_
_entity_poly.entity_id
_entity_poly.type
_entity_poly.pdbx_seq_one_letter_code
_entity_poly.pdbx_strand_id
1 'polypeptide(L)'
;MKIEVRIAQWLLAALFFLTGALRLWQALHGIAISDTTLLMSTAQVVLGVLLASGWQLRIVALCAAVLLLIDAALAHPFWKLSGANLTASLLAFLKHMGLVAGLLLLSTAGGARRR
;
A
#
# COMPACT_ATOMS: atom_id res chain seq x y z
N MET A 1 11.27 18.77 4.54
CA MET A 1 9.92 18.28 4.88
C MET A 1 9.74 18.37 6.37
N LYS A 2 8.55 18.77 6.85
CA LYS A 2 8.22 18.77 8.29
C LYS A 2 8.37 17.36 8.86
N ILE A 3 8.67 17.24 10.16
CA ILE A 3 8.92 15.95 10.81
C ILE A 3 7.70 15.03 10.76
N GLU A 4 6.51 15.59 10.88
CA GLU A 4 5.21 14.90 10.75
C GLU A 4 5.09 14.17 9.40
N VAL A 5 5.52 14.81 8.32
CA VAL A 5 5.45 14.23 6.97
C VAL A 5 6.48 13.11 6.80
N ARG A 6 7.67 13.24 7.41
CA ARG A 6 8.65 12.15 7.43
C ARG A 6 8.13 10.94 8.21
N ILE A 7 7.49 11.15 9.35
CA ILE A 7 6.89 10.05 10.12
C ILE A 7 5.79 9.36 9.30
N ALA A 8 4.90 10.13 8.67
CA ALA A 8 3.86 9.57 7.80
C ALA A 8 4.44 8.78 6.62
N GLN A 9 5.49 9.30 5.97
CA GLN A 9 6.21 8.62 4.91
C GLN A 9 6.78 7.28 5.38
N TRP A 10 7.44 7.25 6.53
CA TRP A 10 8.06 6.05 7.08
C TRP A 10 7.01 5.01 7.48
N LEU A 11 5.89 5.43 8.08
CA LEU A 11 4.78 4.53 8.43
C LEU A 11 4.15 3.91 7.18
N LEU A 12 3.88 4.72 6.15
CA LEU A 12 3.34 4.23 4.88
C LEU A 12 4.34 3.30 4.16
N ALA A 13 5.62 3.67 4.13
CA ALA A 13 6.68 2.83 3.55
C ALA A 13 6.79 1.48 4.27
N ALA A 14 6.79 1.50 5.60
CA ALA A 14 6.86 0.29 6.42
C ALA A 14 5.67 -0.63 6.16
N LEU A 15 4.46 -0.08 6.01
CA LEU A 15 3.27 -0.87 5.72
C LEU A 15 3.38 -1.64 4.40
N PHE A 16 3.81 -0.97 3.32
CA PHE A 16 4.03 -1.62 2.02
C PHE A 16 5.17 -2.65 2.06
N PHE A 17 6.25 -2.31 2.77
CA PHE A 17 7.39 -3.20 2.90
C PHE A 17 7.03 -4.47 3.68
N LEU A 18 6.39 -4.32 4.84
CA LEU A 18 6.00 -5.44 5.70
C LEU A 18 5.01 -6.37 5.01
N THR A 19 3.97 -5.84 4.36
CA THR A 19 2.96 -6.67 3.71
C THR A 19 3.54 -7.46 2.53
N GLY A 20 4.36 -6.81 1.69
CA GLY A 20 5.03 -7.47 0.59
C GLY A 20 6.09 -8.48 1.05
N ALA A 21 6.92 -8.11 2.03
CA ALA A 21 7.99 -8.96 2.54
C ALA A 21 7.46 -10.20 3.26
N LEU A 22 6.36 -10.08 4.03
CA LEU A 22 5.73 -11.22 4.68
C LEU A 22 5.17 -12.21 3.66
N ARG A 23 4.52 -11.74 2.60
CA ARG A 23 4.03 -12.60 1.51
C ARG A 23 5.19 -13.28 0.77
N LEU A 24 6.28 -12.56 0.52
CA LEU A 24 7.49 -13.15 -0.08
C LEU A 24 8.13 -14.21 0.83
N TRP A 25 8.19 -13.93 2.13
CA TRP A 25 8.71 -14.85 3.14
C TRP A 25 7.87 -16.14 3.20
N GLN A 26 6.55 -16.03 3.10
CA GLN A 26 5.63 -17.17 3.02
C GLN A 26 5.88 -18.03 1.77
N ALA A 27 6.08 -17.41 0.60
CA ALA A 27 6.45 -18.12 -0.62
C ALA A 27 7.78 -18.88 -0.47
N LEU A 28 8.79 -18.27 0.15
CA LEU A 28 10.08 -18.92 0.41
C LEU A 28 9.95 -20.14 1.35
N HIS A 29 8.94 -20.15 2.24
CA HIS A 29 8.63 -21.27 3.12
C HIS A 29 7.70 -22.32 2.49
N GLY A 30 7.49 -22.27 1.17
CA GLY A 30 6.76 -23.29 0.43
C GLY A 30 5.25 -23.14 0.44
N ILE A 31 4.71 -22.00 0.89
CA ILE A 31 3.29 -21.70 0.74
C ILE A 31 3.02 -21.40 -0.74
N ALA A 32 2.07 -22.12 -1.35
CA ALA A 32 1.68 -21.88 -2.73
C ALA A 32 1.02 -20.51 -2.86
N ILE A 33 1.70 -19.61 -3.58
CA ILE A 33 1.22 -18.26 -3.90
C ILE A 33 1.16 -18.17 -5.42
N SER A 34 0.11 -17.56 -5.97
CA SER A 34 0.02 -17.37 -7.42
C SER A 34 1.12 -16.43 -7.93
N ASP A 35 1.56 -16.63 -9.17
CA ASP A 35 2.55 -15.76 -9.82
C ASP A 35 2.13 -14.29 -9.82
N THR A 36 0.82 -14.03 -9.95
CA THR A 36 0.22 -12.70 -9.86
C THR A 36 0.38 -12.06 -8.48
N THR A 37 0.20 -12.83 -7.40
CA THR A 37 0.37 -12.35 -6.03
C THR A 37 1.85 -12.17 -5.68
N LEU A 38 2.74 -13.00 -6.23
CA LEU A 38 4.20 -12.82 -6.14
C LEU A 38 4.66 -11.51 -6.81
N LEU A 39 4.15 -11.22 -8.01
CA LEU A 39 4.45 -9.98 -8.72
C LEU A 39 3.92 -8.75 -7.95
N MET A 40 2.71 -8.82 -7.41
CA MET A 40 2.14 -7.75 -6.59
C MET A 40 2.95 -7.54 -5.29
N SER A 41 3.40 -8.62 -4.65
CA SER A 41 4.18 -8.55 -3.42
C SER A 41 5.57 -7.96 -3.65
N THR A 42 6.24 -8.35 -4.73
CA THR A 42 7.53 -7.74 -5.12
C THR A 42 7.37 -6.25 -5.45
N ALA A 43 6.30 -5.87 -6.18
CA ALA A 43 5.99 -4.47 -6.43
C ALA A 43 5.74 -3.69 -5.13
N GLN A 44 5.04 -4.26 -4.14
CA GLN A 44 4.84 -3.63 -2.82
C GLN A 44 6.16 -3.39 -2.07
N VAL A 45 7.05 -4.39 -2.04
CA VAL A 45 8.38 -4.25 -1.41
C VAL A 45 9.18 -3.14 -2.09
N VAL A 46 9.24 -3.16 -3.43
CA VAL A 46 9.96 -2.15 -4.22
C VAL A 46 9.39 -0.76 -3.94
N LEU A 47 8.07 -0.58 -4.04
CA LEU A 47 7.43 0.71 -3.75
C LEU A 47 7.65 1.18 -2.31
N GLY A 48 7.63 0.26 -1.33
CA GLY A 48 7.95 0.57 0.08
C GLY A 48 9.37 1.09 0.26
N VAL A 49 10.35 0.45 -0.38
CA VAL A 49 11.76 0.91 -0.37
C VAL A 49 11.92 2.26 -1.07
N LEU A 50 11.28 2.45 -2.23
CA LEU A 50 11.29 3.73 -2.92
C LEU A 50 10.66 4.85 -2.08
N LEU A 51 9.52 4.57 -1.42
CA LEU A 51 8.87 5.50 -0.50
C LEU A 51 9.77 5.84 0.69
N ALA A 52 10.44 4.86 1.29
CA ALA A 52 11.38 5.09 2.40
C ALA A 52 12.57 5.97 1.97
N SER A 53 13.12 5.72 0.77
CA SER A 53 14.25 6.48 0.22
C SER A 53 13.89 7.93 -0.13
N GLY A 54 12.59 8.23 -0.32
CA GLY A 54 12.12 9.54 -0.78
C GLY A 54 12.39 9.82 -2.26
N TRP A 55 12.86 8.83 -3.03
CA TRP A 55 13.11 8.98 -4.45
C TRP A 55 11.80 9.20 -5.21
N GLN A 56 11.70 10.31 -5.96
CA GLN A 56 10.50 10.72 -6.69
C GLN A 56 9.19 10.56 -5.89
N LEU A 57 9.19 11.02 -4.62
CA LEU A 57 8.12 10.78 -3.65
C LEU A 57 6.70 11.01 -4.20
N ARG A 58 6.50 12.03 -5.06
CA ARG A 58 5.20 12.30 -5.70
C ARG A 58 4.73 11.15 -6.60
N ILE A 59 5.60 10.65 -7.47
CA ILE A 59 5.27 9.59 -8.43
C ILE A 59 5.11 8.27 -7.67
N VAL A 60 6.05 7.96 -6.77
CA VAL A 60 6.02 6.72 -6.00
C VAL A 60 4.79 6.63 -5.10
N ALA A 61 4.41 7.74 -4.44
CA ALA A 61 3.20 7.77 -3.62
C ALA A 61 1.92 7.59 -4.45
N LEU A 62 1.86 8.15 -5.68
CA LEU A 62 0.73 7.93 -6.59
C LEU A 62 0.67 6.49 -7.07
N CYS A 63 1.81 5.90 -7.48
CA CYS A 63 1.87 4.49 -7.87
C CYS A 63 1.44 3.57 -6.72
N ALA A 64 1.92 3.83 -5.50
CA ALA A 64 1.53 3.10 -4.30
C ALA A 64 0.03 3.26 -3.99
N ALA A 65 -0.54 4.45 -4.17
CA ALA A 65 -1.97 4.69 -3.98
C ALA A 65 -2.81 3.87 -4.97
N VAL A 66 -2.45 3.87 -6.26
CA VAL A 66 -3.13 3.07 -7.29
C VAL A 66 -3.03 1.58 -6.98
N LEU A 67 -1.83 1.10 -6.64
CA LEU A 67 -1.62 -0.31 -6.30
C LEU A 67 -2.46 -0.75 -5.11
N LEU A 68 -2.54 0.07 -4.06
CA LEU A 68 -3.33 -0.22 -2.87
C LEU A 68 -4.84 -0.20 -3.15
N LEU A 69 -5.29 0.65 -4.07
CA LEU A 69 -6.68 0.72 -4.50
C LEU A 69 -7.06 -0.56 -5.27
N ILE A 70 -6.18 -1.04 -6.14
CA ILE A 70 -6.35 -2.32 -6.85
C ILE A 70 -6.36 -3.49 -5.85
N ASP A 71 -5.39 -3.56 -4.93
CA ASP A 71 -5.32 -4.62 -3.91
C ASP A 71 -6.58 -4.63 -3.03
N ALA A 72 -7.06 -3.46 -2.58
CA ALA A 72 -8.27 -3.35 -1.77
C ALA A 72 -9.54 -3.79 -2.53
N ALA A 73 -9.67 -3.43 -3.81
CA ALA A 73 -10.82 -3.81 -4.63
C ALA A 73 -10.85 -5.32 -4.93
N LEU A 74 -9.68 -5.95 -5.10
CA LEU A 74 -9.55 -7.38 -5.36
C LEU A 74 -9.67 -8.22 -4.08
N ALA A 75 -9.06 -7.79 -2.98
CA ALA A 75 -9.00 -8.55 -1.73
C ALA A 75 -10.33 -8.60 -0.99
N HIS A 76 -11.16 -7.57 -1.14
CA HIS A 76 -12.43 -7.45 -0.42
C HIS A 76 -13.58 -7.13 -1.37
N PRO A 77 -14.08 -8.13 -2.13
CA PRO A 77 -15.27 -7.96 -2.94
C PRO A 77 -16.51 -7.93 -2.05
N PHE A 78 -16.64 -6.89 -1.23
CA PHE A 78 -17.77 -6.71 -0.31
C PHE A 78 -19.10 -6.70 -1.07
N TRP A 79 -19.10 -6.23 -2.32
CA TRP A 79 -20.21 -6.29 -3.27
C TRP A 79 -20.71 -7.70 -3.61
N LYS A 80 -19.97 -8.76 -3.26
CA LYS A 80 -20.36 -10.17 -3.46
C LYS A 80 -20.66 -10.90 -2.17
N LEU A 81 -20.56 -10.23 -1.01
CA LEU A 81 -20.68 -10.84 0.31
C LEU A 81 -21.96 -10.35 1.01
N SER A 82 -22.53 -11.21 1.86
CA SER A 82 -23.74 -10.91 2.65
C SER A 82 -23.52 -11.24 4.13
N GLY A 83 -24.30 -10.61 5.02
CA GLY A 83 -24.26 -10.86 6.46
C GLY A 83 -22.98 -10.36 7.13
N ALA A 84 -22.49 -11.06 8.17
CA ALA A 84 -21.34 -10.63 8.97
C ALA A 84 -20.04 -10.45 8.15
N ASN A 85 -19.88 -11.21 7.06
CA ASN A 85 -18.72 -11.13 6.17
C ASN A 85 -18.69 -9.85 5.32
N LEU A 86 -19.87 -9.26 5.05
CA LEU A 86 -19.98 -7.96 4.38
C LEU A 86 -19.37 -6.87 5.26
N THR A 87 -19.80 -6.79 6.52
CA THR A 87 -19.38 -5.72 7.44
C THR A 87 -17.87 -5.76 7.70
N ALA A 88 -17.30 -6.95 7.87
CA ALA A 88 -15.86 -7.12 8.06
C ALA A 88 -15.05 -6.70 6.81
N SER A 89 -15.50 -7.10 5.62
CA SER A 89 -14.85 -6.75 4.35
C SER A 89 -14.96 -5.26 4.02
N LEU A 90 -16.11 -4.66 4.30
CA LEU A 90 -16.33 -3.22 4.14
C LEU A 90 -15.43 -2.41 5.08
N LEU A 91 -15.31 -2.82 6.34
CA LEU A 91 -14.43 -2.16 7.30
C LEU A 91 -12.96 -2.26 6.87
N ALA A 92 -12.54 -3.41 6.36
CA ALA A 92 -11.20 -3.58 5.80
C ALA A 92 -10.99 -2.67 4.57
N PHE A 93 -11.94 -2.63 3.64
CA PHE A 93 -11.89 -1.75 2.48
C PHE A 93 -11.77 -0.27 2.87
N LEU A 94 -12.57 0.18 3.84
CA LEU A 94 -12.54 1.57 4.31
C LEU A 94 -11.19 1.95 4.95
N LYS A 95 -10.56 1.03 5.69
CA LYS A 95 -9.18 1.22 6.21
C LYS A 95 -8.17 1.42 5.08
N HIS A 96 -8.28 0.66 3.98
CA HIS A 96 -7.42 0.82 2.82
C HIS A 96 -7.66 2.17 2.13
N MET A 97 -8.90 2.65 2.03
CA MET A 97 -9.19 3.99 1.51
C MET A 97 -8.55 5.10 2.35
N GLY A 98 -8.52 4.95 3.68
CA GLY A 98 -7.79 5.87 4.57
C GLY A 98 -6.28 5.92 4.27
N LEU A 99 -5.67 4.77 3.99
CA LEU A 99 -4.25 4.70 3.58
C LEU A 99 -4.01 5.33 2.21
N VAL A 100 -4.92 5.11 1.25
CA VAL A 100 -4.88 5.76 -0.07
C VAL A 100 -4.93 7.29 0.08
N ALA A 101 -5.80 7.82 0.93
CA ALA A 101 -5.86 9.26 1.21
C ALA A 101 -4.53 9.77 1.80
N GLY A 102 -3.91 9.00 2.71
CA GLY A 102 -2.58 9.31 3.26
C GLY A 102 -1.48 9.37 2.19
N LEU A 103 -1.48 8.44 1.23
CA LEU A 103 -0.54 8.43 0.11
C LEU A 103 -0.78 9.59 -0.87
N LEU A 104 -2.04 9.91 -1.15
CA LEU A 104 -2.39 11.08 -1.97
C LEU A 104 -1.90 12.37 -1.32
N LEU A 105 -2.13 12.57 -0.02
CA LEU A 105 -1.58 13.70 0.72
C LEU A 105 -0.05 13.72 0.68
N LEU A 106 0.60 12.58 0.90
CA LEU A 106 2.06 12.47 0.83
C LEU A 106 2.62 12.83 -0.56
N SER A 107 1.89 12.48 -1.63
CA SER A 107 2.27 12.83 -3.00
C SER A 107 2.35 14.36 -3.21
N THR A 108 1.48 15.12 -2.54
CA THR A 108 1.50 16.59 -2.59
C THR A 108 2.63 17.18 -1.78
N ALA A 109 2.99 16.55 -0.66
CA ALA A 109 4.07 17.01 0.22
C ALA A 109 5.46 16.86 -0.42
N GLY A 110 5.65 15.87 -1.31
CA GLY A 110 6.86 15.70 -2.11
C GLY A 110 7.03 16.72 -3.26
N GLY A 111 5.94 17.38 -3.67
CA GLY A 111 5.95 18.40 -4.71
C GLY A 111 6.27 19.82 -4.22
N ALA A 112 6.23 20.06 -2.90
CA ALA A 112 6.38 21.39 -2.29
C ALA A 112 7.80 21.98 -2.34
N ARG A 113 8.74 21.36 -3.06
CA ARG A 113 10.08 21.92 -3.32
C ARG A 113 10.22 22.25 -4.81
N ARG A 114 9.58 23.33 -5.23
CA ARG A 114 9.99 24.26 -6.30
C ARG A 114 8.91 25.34 -6.47
N ARG A 115 9.03 26.42 -5.71
CA ARG A 115 8.93 27.81 -6.17
C ARG A 115 9.50 28.69 -5.08
#